data_AF-L9XUC1-F1
#
_entry.id   AF-L9XUC1-F1
#
_cell.length_a   1.000
_cell.length_b   1.000
_cell.length_c   1.000
_cell.angle_alpha   90.00
_cell.angle_beta   90.00
_cell.angle_gamma   90.00
#
_symmetry.space_group_name_H-M   'P 1'
#
loop_
_entity.id
_entity.type
_entity.pdbx_description
1 polymer ?
#
loop_
_entity_poly.entity_id
_entity_poly.type
_entity_poly.pdbx_seq_one_letter_code
_entity_poly.pdbx_strand_id
1 'polypeptide(L)'
;RGGHEVTRPIRVENAEVGDAIALKIREIEVTSMATSTGTMRERKEAFGDDPFVDHQCPECGTEWPDSVVEGTGEDAIRCVECGANASSFGFEYGYTVAFDEERTVGLTMDESGAHELAKDAAEAMDIPENSRQHPILLYEPAEMPGTLGRLRPFIGNVGTTPPVELPDSHNAGDFGQFLIDADHDWGIENEDELEKRTDGHMDVSEVRAGATLLCPVEVDGGGVYVGDLHANQGDGELSLHTTDVSGTVRMDVEVIEGLDLNGPILLPNEEDLPFISKPYSEEEREAGRELAAKHGVEMDEEMGPIQVIGSGATINDATENAFDRASELLEMSEGEIRSRCTFTGGVQVGRLPGVVQLDMLAPMDLLEERGIAHLVREQYDL
;
A
#
# COMPACT_ATOMS: atom_id res chain seq x y z
N ARG A 1 -8.59 -13.64 -6.76
CA ARG A 1 -7.28 -14.33 -6.70
C ARG A 1 -6.28 -13.27 -7.10
N GLY A 2 -5.15 -13.18 -6.42
CA GLY A 2 -4.16 -12.13 -6.66
C GLY A 2 -2.79 -12.54 -6.15
N GLY A 3 -1.82 -11.63 -6.28
CA GLY A 3 -0.47 -11.83 -5.80
C GLY A 3 -0.37 -11.85 -4.27
N HIS A 4 -1.36 -11.29 -3.55
CA HIS A 4 -1.32 -11.16 -2.10
C HIS A 4 -2.36 -12.06 -1.43
N GLU A 5 -2.10 -12.40 -0.18
CA GLU A 5 -3.16 -12.90 0.69
C GLU A 5 -3.67 -11.76 1.57
N VAL A 6 -4.92 -11.40 1.29
CA VAL A 6 -5.68 -10.46 2.11
C VAL A 6 -6.68 -11.20 2.99
N THR A 7 -6.99 -10.60 4.13
CA THR A 7 -8.10 -11.01 4.99
C THR A 7 -9.41 -11.04 4.21
N ARG A 8 -10.36 -11.85 4.71
CA ARG A 8 -11.72 -11.81 4.15
C ARG A 8 -12.33 -10.44 4.43
N PRO A 9 -12.96 -9.80 3.42
CA PRO A 9 -13.61 -8.52 3.60
C PRO A 9 -14.59 -8.51 4.78
N ILE A 10 -14.43 -7.55 5.66
CA ILE A 10 -15.25 -7.33 6.84
C ILE A 10 -16.30 -6.27 6.50
N ARG A 11 -17.57 -6.63 6.64
CA ARG A 11 -18.68 -5.69 6.49
C ARG A 11 -18.67 -4.69 7.64
N VAL A 12 -18.75 -3.40 7.32
CA VAL A 12 -18.98 -2.31 8.27
C VAL A 12 -20.47 -1.99 8.29
N GLU A 13 -21.10 -2.04 9.46
CA GLU A 13 -22.52 -1.73 9.61
C GLU A 13 -22.78 -0.24 9.33
N ASN A 14 -23.84 0.07 8.58
CA ASN A 14 -24.25 1.42 8.18
C ASN A 14 -23.35 2.15 7.17
N ALA A 15 -22.33 1.51 6.59
CA ALA A 15 -21.64 2.08 5.45
C ALA A 15 -22.43 1.83 4.16
N GLU A 16 -22.85 2.90 3.47
CA GLU A 16 -23.57 2.87 2.21
C GLU A 16 -22.70 3.43 1.06
N VAL A 17 -23.08 3.16 -0.19
CA VAL A 17 -22.32 3.65 -1.35
C VAL A 17 -22.35 5.19 -1.38
N GLY A 18 -21.18 5.81 -1.54
CA GLY A 18 -20.98 7.27 -1.46
C GLY A 18 -20.63 7.78 -0.05
N ASP A 19 -20.50 6.89 0.93
CA ASP A 19 -19.82 7.17 2.19
C ASP A 19 -18.31 6.93 2.07
N ALA A 20 -17.58 7.29 3.12
CA ALA A 20 -16.21 6.83 3.33
C ALA A 20 -16.08 6.06 4.65
N ILE A 21 -15.05 5.22 4.74
CA ILE A 21 -14.67 4.54 5.99
C ILE A 21 -13.29 5.02 6.42
N ALA A 22 -13.20 5.63 7.60
CA ALA A 22 -11.94 5.97 8.24
C ALA A 22 -11.41 4.79 9.07
N LEU A 23 -10.20 4.36 8.74
CA LEU A 23 -9.44 3.29 9.40
C LEU A 23 -8.32 3.91 10.23
N LYS A 24 -8.51 3.98 11.55
CA LYS A 24 -7.51 4.51 12.49
C LYS A 24 -6.57 3.38 12.88
N ILE A 25 -5.38 3.31 12.30
CA ILE A 25 -4.43 2.21 12.50
C ILE A 25 -3.80 2.36 13.88
N ARG A 26 -4.15 1.49 14.82
CA ARG A 26 -3.67 1.58 16.20
C ARG A 26 -2.38 0.82 16.45
N GLU A 27 -2.22 -0.33 15.82
CA GLU A 27 -1.10 -1.23 16.06
C GLU A 27 -0.87 -2.13 14.85
N ILE A 28 0.40 -2.39 14.55
CA ILE A 28 0.87 -3.39 13.60
C ILE A 28 1.93 -4.21 14.33
N GLU A 29 1.69 -5.50 14.50
CA GLU A 29 2.62 -6.44 15.12
C GLU A 29 3.12 -7.42 14.06
N VAL A 30 4.41 -7.35 13.72
CA VAL A 30 5.05 -8.29 12.79
C VAL A 30 5.44 -9.56 13.56
N THR A 31 4.88 -10.69 13.15
CA THR A 31 5.15 -11.97 13.81
C THR A 31 6.29 -12.73 13.16
N SER A 32 6.48 -12.59 11.83
CA SER A 32 7.62 -13.17 11.11
C SER A 32 8.95 -12.78 11.75
N MET A 33 9.86 -13.75 11.91
CA MET A 33 11.23 -13.55 12.38
C MET A 33 12.20 -13.22 11.25
N ALA A 34 11.84 -13.55 10.02
CA ALA A 34 12.65 -13.32 8.84
C ALA A 34 11.79 -13.26 7.58
N THR A 35 12.34 -12.73 6.50
CA THR A 35 11.76 -12.74 5.15
C THR A 35 12.86 -12.80 4.10
N SER A 36 12.50 -13.04 2.84
CA SER A 36 13.40 -12.95 1.68
C SER A 36 12.77 -12.04 0.64
N THR A 37 13.59 -11.17 0.05
CA THR A 37 13.13 -10.20 -0.95
C THR A 37 14.27 -9.81 -1.89
N GLY A 38 13.98 -9.03 -2.92
CA GLY A 38 14.94 -8.58 -3.91
C GLY A 38 14.29 -8.33 -5.27
N THR A 39 15.12 -8.16 -6.29
CA THR A 39 14.63 -7.98 -7.65
C THR A 39 14.24 -9.32 -8.26
N MET A 40 13.11 -9.34 -8.96
CA MET A 40 12.56 -10.56 -9.54
C MET A 40 13.03 -10.82 -10.96
N ARG A 41 13.05 -12.10 -11.33
CA ARG A 41 13.09 -12.59 -12.70
C ARG A 41 11.83 -13.42 -12.96
N GLU A 42 11.10 -13.03 -13.98
CA GLU A 42 9.94 -13.77 -14.48
C GLU A 42 10.33 -15.07 -15.21
N ARG A 43 9.49 -16.09 -15.07
CA ARG A 43 9.54 -17.34 -15.83
C ARG A 43 8.39 -17.35 -16.82
N LYS A 44 8.64 -16.85 -18.02
CA LYS A 44 7.61 -16.54 -19.04
C LYS A 44 6.75 -17.73 -19.45
N GLU A 45 7.25 -18.94 -19.29
CA GLU A 45 6.49 -20.16 -19.58
C GLU A 45 5.51 -20.53 -18.47
N ALA A 46 5.60 -19.91 -17.29
CA ALA A 46 4.80 -20.23 -16.11
C ALA A 46 3.61 -19.27 -15.89
N PHE A 47 3.29 -18.43 -16.86
CA PHE A 47 2.10 -17.58 -16.87
C PHE A 47 1.68 -17.25 -18.31
N GLY A 48 0.48 -16.69 -18.48
CA GLY A 48 0.02 -16.12 -19.75
C GLY A 48 0.38 -14.64 -19.86
N ASP A 49 -0.59 -13.76 -19.65
CA ASP A 49 -0.44 -12.32 -19.81
C ASP A 49 0.19 -11.64 -18.58
N ASP A 50 -0.10 -12.17 -17.39
CA ASP A 50 0.26 -11.56 -16.11
C ASP A 50 0.89 -12.57 -15.14
N PRO A 51 2.13 -12.35 -14.66
CA PRO A 51 2.82 -13.30 -13.79
C PRO A 51 2.26 -13.38 -12.36
N PHE A 52 1.39 -12.45 -11.94
CA PHE A 52 0.79 -12.40 -10.61
C PHE A 52 -0.62 -13.01 -10.55
N VAL A 53 -1.32 -13.09 -11.69
CA VAL A 53 -2.74 -13.50 -11.72
C VAL A 53 -3.10 -14.47 -12.84
N ASP A 54 -2.17 -14.83 -13.72
CA ASP A 54 -2.42 -15.74 -14.85
C ASP A 54 -1.45 -16.92 -14.88
N HIS A 55 -1.36 -17.64 -13.76
CA HIS A 55 -0.40 -18.71 -13.58
C HIS A 55 -0.75 -19.98 -14.35
N GLN A 56 0.28 -20.62 -14.92
CA GLN A 56 0.19 -21.97 -15.50
C GLN A 56 1.45 -22.78 -15.22
N CYS A 57 1.34 -24.11 -15.20
CA CYS A 57 2.51 -24.96 -15.13
C CYS A 57 3.27 -24.96 -16.48
N PRO A 58 4.58 -24.65 -16.50
CA PRO A 58 5.34 -24.54 -17.75
C PRO A 58 5.54 -25.85 -18.51
N GLU A 59 5.35 -27.01 -17.86
CA GLU A 59 5.53 -28.31 -18.50
C GLU A 59 4.22 -29.01 -18.90
N CYS A 60 3.22 -29.02 -18.01
CA CYS A 60 1.95 -29.71 -18.26
C CYS A 60 0.80 -28.79 -18.69
N GLY A 61 0.97 -27.47 -18.58
CA GLY A 61 -0.03 -26.48 -18.99
C GLY A 61 -1.21 -26.34 -18.02
N THR A 62 -1.15 -26.95 -16.84
CA THR A 62 -2.21 -26.84 -15.84
C THR A 62 -2.30 -25.41 -15.32
N GLU A 63 -3.44 -24.76 -15.58
CA GLU A 63 -3.78 -23.44 -15.07
C GLU A 63 -3.90 -23.47 -13.55
N TRP A 64 -3.33 -22.48 -12.88
CA TRP A 64 -3.32 -22.38 -11.41
C TRP A 64 -3.00 -23.71 -10.72
N PRO A 65 -1.82 -24.30 -10.99
CA PRO A 65 -1.52 -25.64 -10.54
C PRO A 65 -1.47 -25.71 -9.01
N ASP A 66 -2.13 -26.71 -8.43
CA ASP A 66 -1.87 -27.09 -7.04
C ASP A 66 -0.36 -27.37 -6.91
N SER A 67 0.24 -26.88 -5.81
CA SER A 67 1.68 -26.95 -5.60
C SER A 67 2.05 -27.53 -4.23
N VAL A 68 3.22 -28.16 -4.18
CA VAL A 68 3.81 -28.73 -2.96
C VAL A 68 5.25 -28.27 -2.82
N VAL A 69 5.72 -28.18 -1.58
CA VAL A 69 7.10 -27.85 -1.26
C VAL A 69 7.96 -29.12 -1.27
N GLU A 70 9.04 -29.13 -2.05
CA GLU A 70 10.05 -30.17 -2.09
C GLU A 70 11.47 -29.58 -1.93
N GLY A 71 12.00 -29.62 -0.71
CA GLY A 71 13.34 -29.10 -0.40
C GLY A 71 13.38 -27.58 -0.22
N THR A 72 14.55 -26.99 -0.45
CA THR A 72 14.81 -25.55 -0.43
C THR A 72 15.44 -25.11 -1.77
N GLY A 73 15.53 -23.80 -1.97
CA GLY A 73 16.00 -23.14 -3.18
C GLY A 73 14.87 -22.74 -4.13
N GLU A 74 15.23 -22.02 -5.20
CA GLU A 74 14.29 -21.50 -6.22
C GLU A 74 13.42 -22.57 -6.91
N ASP A 75 13.80 -23.84 -6.78
CA ASP A 75 13.10 -24.99 -7.35
C ASP A 75 12.18 -25.71 -6.35
N ALA A 76 12.01 -25.20 -5.14
CA ALA A 76 11.29 -25.90 -4.08
C ALA A 76 9.78 -26.03 -4.34
N ILE A 77 9.17 -25.14 -5.12
CA ILE A 77 7.71 -25.14 -5.34
C ILE A 77 7.39 -25.97 -6.58
N ARG A 78 6.81 -27.16 -6.37
CA ARG A 78 6.57 -28.16 -7.42
C ARG A 78 5.09 -28.31 -7.74
N CYS A 79 4.77 -28.39 -9.02
CA CYS A 79 3.44 -28.74 -9.51
C CYS A 79 3.07 -30.16 -9.07
N VAL A 80 1.90 -30.33 -8.45
CA VAL A 80 1.41 -31.64 -8.00
C VAL A 80 1.21 -32.64 -9.15
N GLU A 81 0.90 -32.15 -10.35
CA GLU A 81 0.58 -33.02 -11.48
C GLU A 81 1.80 -33.61 -12.19
N CYS A 82 2.86 -32.83 -12.39
CA CYS A 82 4.03 -33.25 -13.17
C CYS A 82 5.39 -33.08 -12.47
N GLY A 83 5.43 -32.43 -11.31
CA GLY A 83 6.67 -32.19 -10.56
C GLY A 83 7.57 -31.09 -11.13
N ALA A 84 7.12 -30.36 -12.16
CA ALA A 84 7.83 -29.17 -12.65
C ALA A 84 7.81 -28.05 -11.62
N ASN A 85 8.71 -27.08 -11.74
CA ASN A 85 8.64 -25.87 -10.93
C ASN A 85 7.35 -25.10 -11.26
N ALA A 86 6.55 -24.78 -10.25
CA ALA A 86 5.24 -24.15 -10.40
C ALA A 86 5.24 -22.64 -10.13
N SER A 87 6.36 -22.07 -9.67
CA SER A 87 6.43 -20.63 -9.43
C SER A 87 6.71 -19.85 -10.71
N SER A 88 6.00 -18.74 -10.89
CA SER A 88 6.18 -17.78 -11.99
C SER A 88 7.39 -16.86 -11.78
N PHE A 89 7.98 -16.88 -10.59
CA PHE A 89 9.06 -15.97 -10.19
C PHE A 89 10.31 -16.72 -9.69
N GLY A 90 11.46 -16.10 -9.93
CA GLY A 90 12.75 -16.37 -9.30
C GLY A 90 13.46 -15.07 -8.95
N PHE A 91 14.64 -15.14 -8.33
CA PHE A 91 15.43 -13.95 -8.03
C PHE A 91 16.38 -13.61 -9.19
N GLU A 92 16.46 -12.32 -9.55
CA GLU A 92 17.62 -11.79 -10.27
C GLU A 92 18.71 -11.38 -9.27
N TYR A 93 18.30 -10.73 -8.17
CA TYR A 93 19.15 -10.42 -7.04
C TYR A 93 18.31 -10.47 -5.77
N GLY A 94 18.52 -11.48 -4.93
CA GLY A 94 17.78 -11.65 -3.69
C GLY A 94 18.63 -11.43 -2.43
N TYR A 95 17.95 -11.38 -1.29
CA TYR A 95 18.57 -11.46 0.02
C TYR A 95 17.54 -11.88 1.08
N THR A 96 18.01 -12.63 2.07
CA THR A 96 17.23 -13.03 3.24
C THR A 96 17.55 -12.11 4.41
N VAL A 97 16.53 -11.62 5.11
CA VAL A 97 16.64 -10.70 6.24
C VAL A 97 16.14 -11.40 7.49
N ALA A 98 16.95 -11.45 8.55
CA ALA A 98 16.49 -11.83 9.89
C ALA A 98 16.25 -10.56 10.73
N PHE A 99 15.21 -10.57 11.56
CA PHE A 99 14.85 -9.44 12.41
C PHE A 99 15.33 -9.63 13.85
N ASP A 100 15.53 -8.53 14.56
CA ASP A 100 15.70 -8.56 16.01
C ASP A 100 14.38 -8.88 16.73
N GLU A 101 14.46 -9.22 18.03
CA GLU A 101 13.28 -9.62 18.83
C GLU A 101 12.20 -8.54 18.87
N GLU A 102 12.59 -7.26 18.89
CA GLU A 102 11.68 -6.10 18.97
C GLU A 102 11.22 -5.59 17.60
N ARG A 103 11.64 -6.23 16.50
CA ARG A 103 11.32 -5.82 15.11
C ARG A 103 11.65 -4.36 14.82
N THR A 104 12.81 -3.90 15.32
CA THR A 104 13.33 -2.55 15.09
C THR A 104 14.38 -2.51 13.98
N VAL A 105 15.10 -3.61 13.76
CA VAL A 105 16.15 -3.74 12.75
C VAL A 105 16.12 -5.09 12.06
N GLY A 106 16.50 -5.09 10.78
CA GLY A 106 16.75 -6.30 10.00
C GLY A 106 18.22 -6.39 9.63
N LEU A 107 18.78 -7.60 9.64
CA LEU A 107 20.13 -7.87 9.16
C LEU A 107 20.03 -8.88 8.01
N THR A 108 20.65 -8.59 6.87
CA THR A 108 20.72 -9.55 5.78
C THR A 108 21.68 -10.69 6.11
N MET A 109 21.27 -11.91 5.81
CA MET A 109 21.98 -13.14 6.13
C MET A 109 22.98 -13.51 5.03
N ASP A 110 24.02 -14.26 5.43
CA ASP A 110 24.85 -15.00 4.48
C ASP A 110 24.17 -16.32 4.06
N GLU A 111 24.79 -17.05 3.14
CA GLU A 111 24.27 -18.32 2.62
C GLU A 111 23.94 -19.32 3.74
N SER A 112 24.75 -19.36 4.80
CA SER A 112 24.50 -20.27 5.91
C SER A 112 23.30 -19.83 6.74
N GLY A 113 23.17 -18.53 7.02
CA GLY A 113 22.03 -17.99 7.76
C GLY A 113 20.71 -18.11 6.99
N ALA A 114 20.74 -17.83 5.69
CA ALA A 114 19.59 -18.00 4.81
C ALA A 114 19.14 -19.47 4.77
N HIS A 115 20.08 -20.41 4.63
CA HIS A 115 19.78 -21.84 4.62
C HIS A 115 19.21 -22.35 5.95
N GLU A 116 19.68 -21.87 7.10
CA GLU A 116 19.09 -22.26 8.39
C GLU A 116 17.64 -21.75 8.53
N LEU A 117 17.35 -20.53 8.07
CA LEU A 117 15.98 -19.99 8.06
C LEU A 117 15.05 -20.76 7.11
N ALA A 118 15.56 -21.22 5.96
CA ALA A 118 14.79 -21.97 4.97
C ALA A 118 14.32 -23.34 5.48
N LYS A 119 15.07 -23.99 6.39
CA LYS A 119 14.70 -25.31 6.95
C LYS A 119 13.41 -25.28 7.77
N ASP A 120 13.17 -24.18 8.47
CA ASP A 120 11.99 -23.94 9.31
C ASP A 120 11.18 -22.73 8.78
N ALA A 121 11.17 -22.54 7.46
CA ALA A 121 10.64 -21.35 6.79
C ALA A 121 9.20 -20.98 7.20
N ALA A 122 8.33 -21.97 7.40
CA ALA A 122 6.94 -21.74 7.82
C ALA A 122 6.83 -21.21 9.25
N GLU A 123 7.67 -21.69 10.16
CA GLU A 123 7.74 -21.19 11.54
C GLU A 123 8.43 -19.82 11.58
N ALA A 124 9.52 -19.65 10.82
CA ALA A 124 10.25 -18.38 10.74
C ALA A 124 9.41 -17.25 10.13
N MET A 125 8.54 -17.53 9.16
CA MET A 125 7.60 -16.53 8.63
C MET A 125 6.31 -16.41 9.45
N ASP A 126 6.03 -17.33 10.37
CA ASP A 126 4.77 -17.41 11.12
C ASP A 126 3.53 -17.30 10.22
N ILE A 127 3.51 -18.11 9.16
CA ILE A 127 2.43 -18.08 8.15
C ILE A 127 1.07 -18.34 8.83
N PRO A 128 0.04 -17.50 8.58
CA PRO A 128 -1.28 -17.68 9.16
C PRO A 128 -1.88 -19.06 8.86
N GLU A 129 -2.57 -19.68 9.83
CA GLU A 129 -3.10 -21.05 9.71
C GLU A 129 -3.98 -21.30 8.48
N ASN A 130 -4.72 -20.28 8.02
CA ASN A 130 -5.61 -20.38 6.86
C ASN A 130 -4.95 -19.94 5.54
N SER A 131 -3.70 -19.53 5.59
CA SER A 131 -2.92 -19.17 4.41
C SER A 131 -2.64 -20.40 3.56
N ARG A 132 -2.55 -20.19 2.25
CA ARG A 132 -2.18 -21.19 1.24
C ARG A 132 -0.87 -20.83 0.54
N GLN A 133 -0.21 -19.76 0.96
CA GLN A 133 1.09 -19.34 0.46
C GLN A 133 2.19 -20.29 0.92
N HIS A 134 3.26 -20.35 0.11
CA HIS A 134 4.51 -20.96 0.51
C HIS A 134 5.47 -19.88 0.99
N PRO A 135 6.23 -20.09 2.07
CA PRO A 135 7.14 -19.06 2.60
C PRO A 135 8.27 -18.76 1.62
N ILE A 136 8.49 -17.48 1.32
CA ILE A 136 9.55 -17.03 0.41
C ILE A 136 10.96 -17.35 0.92
N LEU A 137 11.12 -17.53 2.24
CA LEU A 137 12.37 -18.00 2.88
C LEU A 137 12.88 -19.33 2.28
N LEU A 138 12.00 -20.15 1.70
CA LEU A 138 12.40 -21.39 1.03
C LEU A 138 13.40 -21.14 -0.10
N TYR A 139 13.39 -19.97 -0.75
CA TYR A 139 14.28 -19.65 -1.86
C TYR A 139 15.70 -19.30 -1.40
N GLU A 140 15.89 -19.00 -0.11
CA GLU A 140 17.20 -18.80 0.54
C GLU A 140 18.21 -17.88 -0.16
N PRO A 141 17.82 -16.73 -0.77
CA PRO A 141 18.78 -15.84 -1.39
C PRO A 141 19.69 -15.14 -0.35
N ALA A 142 20.90 -14.77 -0.75
CA ALA A 142 21.94 -14.30 0.17
C ALA A 142 22.99 -13.36 -0.49
N GLU A 143 22.61 -12.62 -1.52
CA GLU A 143 23.55 -11.85 -2.36
C GLU A 143 24.09 -10.57 -1.71
N MET A 144 23.52 -10.14 -0.58
CA MET A 144 23.90 -8.91 0.14
C MET A 144 24.09 -9.12 1.65
N PRO A 145 25.03 -9.95 2.14
CA PRO A 145 25.10 -10.30 3.56
C PRO A 145 25.62 -9.17 4.46
N GLY A 146 25.09 -9.07 5.68
CA GLY A 146 25.58 -8.18 6.74
C GLY A 146 25.14 -6.71 6.65
N THR A 147 24.15 -6.41 5.80
CA THR A 147 23.54 -5.09 5.66
C THR A 147 22.45 -4.90 6.71
N LEU A 148 22.55 -3.82 7.48
CA LEU A 148 21.59 -3.44 8.51
C LEU A 148 20.51 -2.51 7.93
N GLY A 149 19.24 -2.90 8.07
CA GLY A 149 18.06 -2.10 7.73
C GLY A 149 17.30 -1.64 8.99
N ARG A 150 16.61 -0.50 8.89
CA ARG A 150 15.65 -0.05 9.90
C ARG A 150 14.28 -0.61 9.55
N LEU A 151 13.58 -1.12 10.54
CA LEU A 151 12.21 -1.59 10.36
C LEU A 151 11.23 -0.50 10.77
N ARG A 152 10.19 -0.35 9.96
CA ARG A 152 9.04 0.52 10.23
C ARG A 152 7.84 -0.18 9.59
N PRO A 153 7.20 -1.10 10.32
CA PRO A 153 6.13 -1.91 9.74
C PRO A 153 4.96 -1.05 9.27
N PHE A 154 4.39 -1.42 8.13
CA PHE A 154 3.25 -0.75 7.52
C PHE A 154 2.43 -1.75 6.70
N ILE A 155 1.31 -1.28 6.16
CA ILE A 155 0.36 -2.10 5.41
C ILE A 155 0.44 -1.71 3.94
N GLY A 156 0.83 -2.64 3.06
CA GLY A 156 0.88 -2.43 1.61
C GLY A 156 -0.50 -2.45 0.97
N ASN A 157 -1.37 -3.38 1.41
CA ASN A 157 -2.70 -3.56 0.87
C ASN A 157 -3.80 -3.46 1.93
N VAL A 158 -4.51 -2.33 1.96
CA VAL A 158 -5.63 -2.06 2.87
C VAL A 158 -6.62 -1.09 2.25
N GLY A 159 -7.90 -1.40 2.38
CA GLY A 159 -8.96 -0.53 1.87
C GLY A 159 -10.32 -1.22 1.88
N THR A 160 -11.18 -0.76 0.99
CA THR A 160 -12.54 -1.25 0.77
C THR A 160 -12.63 -2.04 -0.53
N THR A 161 -13.62 -2.93 -0.61
CA THR A 161 -13.83 -3.78 -1.78
C THR A 161 -14.34 -2.94 -2.97
N PRO A 162 -13.70 -3.02 -4.16
CA PRO A 162 -14.19 -2.34 -5.35
C PRO A 162 -15.51 -2.95 -5.86
N PRO A 163 -16.32 -2.21 -6.64
CA PRO A 163 -17.57 -2.70 -7.21
C PRO A 163 -17.35 -3.57 -8.46
N VAL A 164 -16.11 -3.66 -8.93
CA VAL A 164 -15.62 -4.50 -10.02
C VAL A 164 -14.72 -5.60 -9.45
N GLU A 165 -14.75 -6.79 -10.05
CA GLU A 165 -13.91 -7.90 -9.62
C GLU A 165 -12.46 -7.66 -10.04
N LEU A 166 -11.63 -7.22 -9.10
CA LEU A 166 -10.19 -7.00 -9.28
C LEU A 166 -9.40 -7.95 -8.38
N PRO A 167 -8.27 -8.50 -8.86
CA PRO A 167 -7.24 -9.06 -7.99
C PRO A 167 -6.79 -8.05 -6.93
N ASP A 168 -6.54 -8.52 -5.71
CA ASP A 168 -6.05 -7.69 -4.60
C ASP A 168 -4.79 -6.90 -4.95
N SER A 169 -3.81 -7.54 -5.61
CA SER A 169 -2.57 -6.93 -6.10
C SER A 169 -2.77 -5.97 -7.29
N HIS A 170 -3.98 -5.83 -7.81
CA HIS A 170 -4.29 -4.96 -8.95
C HIS A 170 -5.31 -3.87 -8.60
N ASN A 171 -5.72 -3.79 -7.34
CA ASN A 171 -6.57 -2.70 -6.84
C ASN A 171 -5.74 -1.42 -6.62
N ALA A 172 -5.12 -0.94 -7.71
CA ALA A 172 -4.36 0.30 -7.82
C ALA A 172 -4.19 0.67 -9.30
N GLY A 173 -4.05 1.96 -9.59
CA GLY A 173 -4.00 2.47 -10.96
C GLY A 173 -2.76 2.07 -11.77
N ASP A 174 -1.66 1.69 -11.12
CA ASP A 174 -0.42 1.25 -11.78
C ASP A 174 -0.46 -0.24 -12.14
N PHE A 175 -0.66 -1.13 -11.17
CA PHE A 175 -0.77 -2.56 -11.42
C PHE A 175 -2.04 -2.90 -12.20
N GLY A 176 -3.15 -2.23 -11.93
CA GLY A 176 -4.40 -2.46 -12.65
C GLY A 176 -4.33 -2.27 -14.17
N GLN A 177 -3.30 -1.58 -14.68
CA GLN A 177 -3.02 -1.48 -16.12
C GLN A 177 -2.82 -2.85 -16.78
N PHE A 178 -2.28 -3.83 -16.05
CA PHE A 178 -2.04 -5.19 -16.59
C PHE A 178 -3.34 -5.95 -16.86
N LEU A 179 -4.47 -5.51 -16.30
CA LEU A 179 -5.77 -6.14 -16.53
C LEU A 179 -6.45 -5.66 -17.82
N ILE A 180 -6.07 -4.50 -18.35
CA ILE A 180 -6.74 -3.90 -19.50
C ILE A 180 -6.47 -4.75 -20.74
N ASP A 181 -7.55 -5.20 -21.40
CA ASP A 181 -7.50 -6.06 -22.58
C ASP A 181 -6.77 -7.41 -22.37
N ALA A 182 -6.63 -7.88 -21.12
CA ALA A 182 -6.00 -9.17 -20.80
C ALA A 182 -6.92 -10.35 -21.15
N ASP A 183 -6.35 -11.46 -21.63
CA ASP A 183 -7.11 -12.63 -22.11
C ASP A 183 -7.58 -13.59 -20.99
N HIS A 184 -7.18 -13.34 -19.74
CA HIS A 184 -7.48 -14.17 -18.56
C HIS A 184 -8.77 -13.74 -17.81
N ASP A 185 -9.25 -14.55 -16.86
CA ASP A 185 -10.56 -14.34 -16.19
C ASP A 185 -10.71 -12.98 -15.46
N TRP A 186 -9.60 -12.32 -15.13
CA TRP A 186 -9.54 -11.04 -14.40
C TRP A 186 -9.36 -9.82 -15.34
N GLY A 187 -9.33 -10.03 -16.65
CA GLY A 187 -9.18 -8.96 -17.62
C GLY A 187 -10.37 -8.02 -17.62
N ILE A 188 -10.11 -6.73 -17.81
CA ILE A 188 -11.13 -5.67 -17.89
C ILE A 188 -11.13 -5.05 -19.29
N GLU A 189 -12.29 -4.55 -19.71
CA GLU A 189 -12.50 -4.13 -21.11
C GLU A 189 -11.76 -2.84 -21.48
N ASN A 190 -11.50 -1.93 -20.53
CA ASN A 190 -10.91 -0.62 -20.79
C ASN A 190 -10.58 0.12 -19.47
N GLU A 191 -9.97 1.30 -19.60
CA GLU A 191 -9.63 2.21 -18.49
C GLU A 191 -10.85 2.63 -17.65
N ASP A 192 -12.06 2.76 -18.23
CA ASP A 192 -13.25 3.18 -17.46
C ASP A 192 -13.66 2.12 -16.42
N GLU A 193 -13.38 0.83 -16.65
CA GLU A 193 -13.59 -0.21 -15.64
C GLU A 193 -12.52 -0.13 -14.55
N LEU A 194 -11.28 0.25 -14.87
CA LEU A 194 -10.20 0.45 -13.89
C LEU A 194 -10.42 1.68 -13.01
N GLU A 195 -11.10 2.71 -13.51
CA GLU A 195 -11.49 3.88 -12.72
C GLU A 195 -12.38 3.54 -11.52
N LYS A 196 -13.04 2.36 -11.53
CA LYS A 196 -13.85 1.87 -10.40
C LYS A 196 -13.02 1.26 -9.27
N ARG A 197 -11.69 1.23 -9.38
CA ARG A 197 -10.79 0.76 -8.30
C ARG A 197 -10.98 1.60 -7.03
N THR A 198 -10.67 1.01 -5.89
CA THR A 198 -10.68 1.72 -4.59
C THR A 198 -9.28 2.05 -4.08
N ASP A 199 -8.24 1.65 -4.83
CA ASP A 199 -6.81 1.85 -4.51
C ASP A 199 -6.40 1.28 -3.15
N GLY A 200 -6.78 0.03 -2.85
CA GLY A 200 -6.32 -0.63 -1.62
C GLY A 200 -4.84 -1.01 -1.64
N HIS A 201 -4.26 -1.28 -2.80
CA HIS A 201 -2.87 -1.74 -2.96
C HIS A 201 -1.92 -0.57 -3.21
N MET A 202 -1.62 0.20 -2.16
CA MET A 202 -0.91 1.47 -2.29
C MET A 202 0.60 1.36 -2.13
N ASP A 203 1.07 0.43 -1.28
CA ASP A 203 2.48 0.32 -0.88
C ASP A 203 3.09 1.65 -0.43
N VAL A 204 2.31 2.39 0.37
CA VAL A 204 2.73 3.66 0.97
C VAL A 204 3.23 3.39 2.38
N SER A 205 4.52 3.61 2.62
CA SER A 205 5.18 3.30 3.91
C SER A 205 4.64 4.07 5.12
N GLU A 206 3.80 5.08 4.87
CA GLU A 206 3.13 5.92 5.86
C GLU A 206 1.78 5.34 6.31
N VAL A 207 1.26 4.29 5.65
CA VAL A 207 0.07 3.53 6.07
C VAL A 207 0.44 2.58 7.21
N ARG A 208 0.78 3.16 8.35
CA ARG A 208 1.33 2.47 9.53
C ARG A 208 0.60 2.84 10.81
N ALA A 209 0.96 2.19 11.92
CA ALA A 209 0.44 2.52 13.24
C ALA A 209 0.57 4.04 13.53
N GLY A 210 -0.54 4.63 13.98
CA GLY A 210 -0.72 6.06 14.22
C GLY A 210 -1.34 6.85 13.07
N ALA A 211 -1.39 6.29 11.85
CA ALA A 211 -2.04 6.93 10.72
C ALA A 211 -3.56 6.63 10.66
N THR A 212 -4.30 7.51 9.98
CA THR A 212 -5.72 7.30 9.66
C THR A 212 -5.91 7.30 8.15
N LEU A 213 -6.48 6.23 7.59
CA LEU A 213 -6.76 6.10 6.16
C LEU A 213 -8.27 6.18 5.91
N LEU A 214 -8.70 7.12 5.07
CA LEU A 214 -10.09 7.23 4.62
C LEU A 214 -10.22 6.53 3.28
N CYS A 215 -11.13 5.55 3.21
CA CYS A 215 -11.35 4.71 2.03
C CYS A 215 -12.75 4.96 1.45
N PRO A 216 -12.91 5.01 0.12
CA PRO A 216 -14.21 5.16 -0.52
C PRO A 216 -15.13 3.94 -0.28
N VAL A 217 -16.44 4.13 -0.19
CA VAL A 217 -17.41 3.02 -0.12
C VAL A 217 -18.12 2.87 -1.46
N GLU A 218 -17.70 1.89 -2.23
CA GLU A 218 -18.28 1.57 -3.55
C GLU A 218 -19.22 0.35 -3.54
N VAL A 219 -19.26 -0.37 -2.41
CA VAL A 219 -20.16 -1.52 -2.19
C VAL A 219 -20.81 -1.42 -0.81
N ASP A 220 -22.03 -1.91 -0.68
CA ASP A 220 -22.79 -1.88 0.57
C ASP A 220 -22.01 -2.57 1.72
N GLY A 221 -21.73 -1.78 2.77
CA GLY A 221 -20.92 -2.18 3.92
C GLY A 221 -19.41 -2.09 3.71
N GLY A 222 -18.93 -1.54 2.60
CA GLY A 222 -17.53 -1.25 2.26
C GLY A 222 -16.62 -2.47 2.02
N GLY A 223 -16.79 -3.54 2.80
CA GLY A 223 -15.94 -4.73 2.71
C GLY A 223 -14.47 -4.39 2.98
N VAL A 224 -14.17 -3.96 4.21
CA VAL A 224 -12.81 -3.59 4.62
C VAL A 224 -11.91 -4.81 4.65
N TYR A 225 -10.74 -4.74 4.04
CA TYR A 225 -9.76 -5.80 4.05
C TYR A 225 -8.35 -5.25 4.27
N VAL A 226 -7.47 -6.15 4.72
CA VAL A 226 -6.04 -5.89 4.97
C VAL A 226 -5.23 -7.13 4.61
N GLY A 227 -4.06 -6.93 4.03
CA GLY A 227 -3.04 -7.94 3.80
C GLY A 227 -1.71 -7.27 3.47
N ASP A 228 -0.78 -8.06 2.94
CA ASP A 228 0.46 -7.54 2.38
C ASP A 228 1.21 -6.62 3.36
N LEU A 229 1.52 -7.17 4.54
CA LEU A 229 2.23 -6.44 5.58
C LEU A 229 3.72 -6.44 5.28
N HIS A 230 4.36 -5.31 5.52
CA HIS A 230 5.77 -5.12 5.20
C HIS A 230 6.53 -4.73 6.46
N ALA A 231 7.72 -5.30 6.69
CA ALA A 231 8.57 -4.89 7.82
C ALA A 231 9.26 -3.54 7.57
N ASN A 232 9.60 -3.26 6.31
CA ASN A 232 10.09 -1.99 5.78
C ASN A 232 10.02 -1.95 4.26
N GLN A 233 9.93 -0.73 3.73
CA GLN A 233 10.05 -0.40 2.32
C GLN A 233 10.74 0.96 2.20
N GLY A 234 11.53 1.15 1.14
CA GLY A 234 11.95 2.48 0.70
C GLY A 234 11.00 3.00 -0.37
N ASP A 235 10.68 4.30 -0.33
CA ASP A 235 9.79 4.96 -1.28
C ASP A 235 10.10 4.59 -2.75
N GLY A 236 9.04 4.26 -3.48
CA GLY A 236 9.10 3.81 -4.87
C GLY A 236 9.23 2.30 -5.06
N GLU A 237 9.40 1.52 -3.99
CA GLU A 237 9.41 0.04 -4.05
C GLU A 237 10.35 -0.51 -5.13
N LEU A 238 11.60 -0.06 -5.13
CA LEU A 238 12.48 -0.20 -6.30
C LEU A 238 12.81 -1.64 -6.74
N SER A 239 12.55 -2.63 -5.89
CA SER A 239 12.75 -4.05 -6.21
C SER A 239 11.49 -4.74 -6.73
N LEU A 240 10.36 -4.02 -6.82
CA LEU A 240 9.00 -4.52 -7.08
C LEU A 240 8.40 -5.40 -5.97
N HIS A 241 9.21 -5.79 -4.99
CA HIS A 241 8.81 -6.50 -3.80
C HIS A 241 9.42 -5.84 -2.57
N THR A 242 8.81 -6.10 -1.42
CA THR A 242 9.22 -5.51 -0.15
C THR A 242 9.73 -6.58 0.83
N THR A 243 9.97 -6.20 2.08
CA THR A 243 10.13 -7.18 3.16
C THR A 243 8.78 -7.71 3.63
N ASP A 244 8.17 -8.56 2.81
CA ASP A 244 6.84 -9.12 3.04
C ASP A 244 6.83 -10.04 4.28
N VAL A 245 5.87 -9.82 5.17
CA VAL A 245 5.79 -10.48 6.48
C VAL A 245 4.37 -10.82 6.88
N SER A 246 4.25 -11.77 7.80
CA SER A 246 3.03 -12.05 8.54
C SER A 246 2.95 -11.18 9.79
N GLY A 247 1.74 -10.86 10.19
CA GLY A 247 1.49 -10.03 11.35
C GLY A 247 0.02 -9.84 11.67
N THR A 248 -0.24 -9.02 12.68
CA THR A 248 -1.59 -8.62 13.08
C THR A 248 -1.74 -7.11 13.03
N VAL A 249 -2.93 -6.64 12.67
CA VAL A 249 -3.28 -5.22 12.63
C VAL A 249 -4.49 -4.99 13.52
N ARG A 250 -4.40 -3.98 14.39
CA ARG A 250 -5.55 -3.45 15.13
C ARG A 250 -5.87 -2.06 14.60
N MET A 251 -7.13 -1.86 14.23
CA MET A 251 -7.66 -0.58 13.76
C MET A 251 -9.03 -0.30 14.37
N ASP A 252 -9.33 0.98 14.56
CA ASP A 252 -10.71 1.43 14.80
C ASP A 252 -11.33 1.85 13.46
N VAL A 253 -12.64 1.68 13.33
CA VAL A 253 -13.39 1.94 12.10
C VAL A 253 -14.48 2.96 12.39
N GLU A 254 -14.58 3.98 11.54
CA GLU A 254 -15.59 5.04 11.62
C GLU A 254 -16.19 5.26 10.22
N VAL A 255 -17.52 5.32 10.12
CA VAL A 255 -18.21 5.65 8.86
C VAL A 255 -18.40 7.16 8.79
N ILE A 256 -18.02 7.75 7.66
CA ILE A 256 -18.22 9.16 7.36
C ILE A 256 -19.31 9.27 6.30
N GLU A 257 -20.50 9.65 6.74
CA GLU A 257 -21.71 9.70 5.90
C GLU A 257 -21.59 10.78 4.81
N GLY A 258 -21.89 10.41 3.56
CA GLY A 258 -21.95 11.32 2.43
C GLY A 258 -20.60 11.91 1.97
N LEU A 259 -19.48 11.31 2.38
CA LEU A 259 -18.16 11.63 1.86
C LEU A 259 -17.85 10.74 0.64
N ASP A 260 -18.29 11.20 -0.53
CA ASP A 260 -18.03 10.55 -1.81
C ASP A 260 -16.56 10.81 -2.23
N LEU A 261 -15.74 9.76 -2.23
CA LEU A 261 -14.31 9.83 -2.53
C LEU A 261 -13.99 9.05 -3.80
N ASN A 262 -13.20 9.64 -4.70
CA ASN A 262 -12.70 8.94 -5.88
C ASN A 262 -11.40 8.16 -5.63
N GLY A 263 -10.97 8.04 -4.37
CA GLY A 263 -9.78 7.33 -3.92
C GLY A 263 -9.42 7.65 -2.46
N PRO A 264 -8.39 6.98 -1.89
CA PRO A 264 -8.06 7.14 -0.49
C PRO A 264 -7.47 8.50 -0.11
N ILE A 265 -7.72 8.93 1.12
CA ILE A 265 -7.02 10.05 1.77
C ILE A 265 -6.27 9.50 2.97
N LEU A 266 -4.99 9.82 3.07
CA LEU A 266 -4.16 9.46 4.21
C LEU A 266 -3.98 10.68 5.13
N LEU A 267 -4.17 10.46 6.43
CA LEU A 267 -3.70 11.34 7.49
C LEU A 267 -2.50 10.63 8.14
N PRO A 268 -1.27 10.88 7.65
CA PRO A 268 -0.08 10.20 8.15
C PRO A 268 0.31 10.72 9.54
N ASN A 269 1.29 10.06 10.17
CA ASN A 269 1.90 10.61 11.38
C ASN A 269 2.59 11.95 11.07
N GLU A 270 2.59 12.88 12.02
CA GLU A 270 3.23 14.20 11.81
C GLU A 270 4.74 14.08 11.48
N GLU A 271 5.40 13.00 11.92
CA GLU A 271 6.81 12.75 11.59
C GLU A 271 7.04 12.32 10.14
N ASP A 272 6.02 11.78 9.47
CA ASP A 272 6.07 11.37 8.07
C ASP A 272 5.79 12.54 7.11
N LEU A 273 5.07 13.57 7.59
CA LEU A 273 4.78 14.77 6.79
C LEU A 273 6.07 15.50 6.34
N PRO A 274 6.12 15.99 5.09
CA PRO A 274 7.15 16.91 4.65
C PRO A 274 7.16 18.15 5.53
N PHE A 275 8.34 18.72 5.79
CA PHE A 275 8.50 19.93 6.60
C PHE A 275 7.51 21.05 6.22
N ILE A 276 7.24 21.23 4.92
CA ILE A 276 6.40 22.30 4.38
C ILE A 276 4.89 22.09 4.60
N SER A 277 4.49 20.87 4.96
CA SER A 277 3.09 20.45 5.12
C SER A 277 2.73 20.13 6.57
N LYS A 278 3.66 20.35 7.51
CA LYS A 278 3.39 20.16 8.94
C LYS A 278 2.46 21.24 9.47
N PRO A 279 1.68 20.94 10.53
CA PRO A 279 0.98 21.97 11.30
C PRO A 279 1.90 23.11 11.70
N TYR A 280 1.41 24.35 11.61
CA TYR A 280 2.18 25.51 12.03
C TYR A 280 2.39 25.51 13.54
N SER A 281 3.64 25.78 13.96
CA SER A 281 3.94 26.07 15.35
C SER A 281 3.32 27.42 15.77
N GLU A 282 3.15 27.63 17.09
CA GLU A 282 2.65 28.91 17.61
C GLU A 282 3.56 30.09 17.23
N GLU A 283 4.89 29.87 17.17
CA GLU A 283 5.85 30.88 16.74
C GLU A 283 5.66 31.27 15.27
N GLU A 284 5.37 30.31 14.40
CA GLU A 284 5.06 30.56 12.98
C GLU A 284 3.73 31.27 12.80
N ARG A 285 2.71 30.89 13.59
CA ARG A 285 1.41 31.58 13.60
C ARG A 285 1.56 33.03 14.03
N GLU A 286 2.32 33.31 15.10
CA GLU A 286 2.59 34.68 15.56
C GLU A 286 3.33 35.50 14.49
N ALA A 287 4.39 34.95 13.90
CA ALA A 287 5.13 35.61 12.84
C ALA A 287 4.26 35.87 11.59
N GLY A 288 3.39 34.91 11.25
CA GLY A 288 2.42 35.03 10.16
C GLY A 288 1.42 36.16 10.42
N ARG A 289 0.84 36.25 11.63
CA ARG A 289 -0.08 37.33 12.03
C ARG A 289 0.58 38.70 11.93
N GLU A 290 1.82 38.85 12.39
CA GLU A 290 2.57 40.11 12.26
C GLU A 290 2.80 40.49 10.79
N LEU A 291 3.15 39.51 9.95
CA LEU A 291 3.36 39.72 8.52
C LEU A 291 2.06 40.12 7.82
N ALA A 292 0.96 39.44 8.12
CA ALA A 292 -0.37 39.72 7.58
C ALA A 292 -0.82 41.14 7.95
N ALA A 293 -0.66 41.54 9.22
CA ALA A 293 -0.96 42.89 9.69
C ALA A 293 -0.10 43.97 8.99
N LYS A 294 1.19 43.69 8.76
CA LYS A 294 2.09 44.60 8.04
C LYS A 294 1.68 44.82 6.58
N HIS A 295 1.12 43.81 5.94
CA HIS A 295 0.69 43.87 4.54
C HIS A 295 -0.81 44.17 4.35
N GLY A 296 -1.58 44.26 5.43
CA GLY A 296 -3.01 44.55 5.38
C GLY A 296 -3.85 43.41 4.79
N VAL A 297 -3.43 42.16 5.02
CA VAL A 297 -4.10 40.94 4.57
C VAL A 297 -4.55 40.15 5.80
N GLU A 298 -5.66 39.41 5.71
CA GLU A 298 -6.10 38.47 6.73
C GLU A 298 -5.34 37.15 6.57
N MET A 299 -4.80 36.61 7.66
CA MET A 299 -4.16 35.30 7.66
C MET A 299 -5.21 34.22 7.91
N ASP A 300 -5.16 33.16 7.12
CA ASP A 300 -5.84 31.91 7.43
C ASP A 300 -4.93 31.07 8.34
N GLU A 301 -5.37 30.84 9.58
CA GLU A 301 -4.60 30.11 10.61
C GLU A 301 -5.05 28.65 10.75
N GLU A 302 -6.21 28.31 10.20
CA GLU A 302 -6.91 27.04 10.39
C GLU A 302 -6.65 26.12 9.19
N MET A 303 -5.44 25.57 9.17
CA MET A 303 -4.98 24.70 8.09
C MET A 303 -4.60 23.32 8.63
N GLY A 304 -5.11 22.27 7.99
CA GLY A 304 -4.90 20.87 8.36
C GLY A 304 -4.14 20.10 7.28
N PRO A 305 -3.12 19.29 7.63
CA PRO A 305 -2.46 18.41 6.68
C PRO A 305 -3.40 17.31 6.18
N ILE A 306 -3.38 17.04 4.87
CA ILE A 306 -3.95 15.85 4.24
C ILE A 306 -3.00 15.32 3.16
N GLN A 307 -3.07 14.02 2.90
CA GLN A 307 -2.44 13.40 1.72
C GLN A 307 -3.52 12.76 0.85
N VAL A 308 -3.69 13.24 -0.38
CA VAL A 308 -4.58 12.61 -1.36
C VAL A 308 -3.77 11.55 -2.11
N ILE A 309 -4.22 10.29 -2.07
CA ILE A 309 -3.55 9.20 -2.79
C ILE A 309 -3.94 9.28 -4.26
N GLY A 310 -2.93 9.33 -5.13
CA GLY A 310 -3.10 9.24 -6.58
C GLY A 310 -2.51 7.96 -7.13
N SER A 311 -3.16 7.36 -8.12
CA SER A 311 -2.67 6.16 -8.79
C SER A 311 -2.91 6.20 -10.30
N GLY A 312 -1.98 5.64 -11.08
CA GLY A 312 -2.07 5.59 -12.54
C GLY A 312 -0.90 4.86 -13.17
N ALA A 313 -0.87 4.75 -14.50
CA ALA A 313 0.16 4.01 -15.22
C ALA A 313 1.60 4.51 -14.96
N THR A 314 1.76 5.80 -14.64
CA THR A 314 3.03 6.43 -14.30
C THR A 314 2.87 7.42 -13.14
N ILE A 315 3.97 7.86 -12.54
CA ILE A 315 3.95 8.88 -11.49
C ILE A 315 3.31 10.19 -11.94
N ASN A 316 3.40 10.52 -13.24
CA ASN A 316 2.77 11.72 -13.77
C ASN A 316 1.25 11.55 -13.85
N ASP A 317 0.79 10.38 -14.31
CA ASP A 317 -0.64 10.06 -14.39
C ASP A 317 -1.24 9.96 -12.97
N ALA A 318 -0.52 9.34 -12.04
CA ALA A 318 -0.87 9.28 -10.62
C ALA A 318 -0.94 10.67 -9.98
N THR A 319 -0.02 11.58 -10.34
CA THR A 319 -0.02 12.97 -9.86
C THR A 319 -1.21 13.75 -10.41
N GLU A 320 -1.54 13.58 -11.70
CA GLU A 320 -2.73 14.19 -12.30
C GLU A 320 -4.01 13.66 -11.63
N ASN A 321 -4.11 12.35 -11.44
CA ASN A 321 -5.21 11.72 -10.71
C ASN A 321 -5.36 12.27 -9.28
N ALA A 322 -4.26 12.48 -8.55
CA ALA A 322 -4.30 13.14 -7.24
C ALA A 322 -4.76 14.61 -7.31
N PHE A 323 -4.39 15.36 -8.36
CA PHE A 323 -4.89 16.73 -8.54
C PHE A 323 -6.40 16.77 -8.80
N ASP A 324 -6.91 15.85 -9.62
CA ASP A 324 -8.34 15.75 -9.91
C ASP A 324 -9.11 15.40 -8.63
N ARG A 325 -8.67 14.38 -7.90
CA ARG A 325 -9.25 13.98 -6.60
C ARG A 325 -9.26 15.12 -5.59
N ALA A 326 -8.14 15.84 -5.45
CA ALA A 326 -8.04 16.97 -4.52
C ALA A 326 -8.91 18.15 -4.97
N SER A 327 -9.02 18.40 -6.27
CA SER A 327 -9.86 19.47 -6.84
C SER A 327 -11.34 19.22 -6.55
N GLU A 328 -11.79 17.98 -6.72
CA GLU A 328 -13.17 17.57 -6.41
C GLU A 328 -13.43 17.58 -4.90
N LEU A 329 -12.53 16.99 -4.10
CA LEU A 329 -12.63 16.97 -2.64
C LEU A 329 -12.74 18.39 -2.07
N LEU A 330 -11.93 19.34 -2.53
CA LEU A 330 -11.88 20.68 -1.94
C LEU A 330 -12.68 21.74 -2.72
N GLU A 331 -13.38 21.35 -3.79
CA GLU A 331 -14.07 22.28 -4.71
C GLU A 331 -13.15 23.42 -5.22
N MET A 332 -11.86 23.09 -5.41
CA MET A 332 -10.84 24.00 -5.89
C MET A 332 -10.51 23.73 -7.35
N SER A 333 -10.05 24.75 -8.06
CA SER A 333 -9.45 24.51 -9.38
C SER A 333 -8.12 23.77 -9.25
N GLU A 334 -7.78 22.93 -10.22
CA GLU A 334 -6.46 22.28 -10.31
C GLU A 334 -5.30 23.28 -10.17
N GLY A 335 -5.42 24.47 -10.78
CA GLY A 335 -4.43 25.54 -10.66
C GLY A 335 -4.24 26.04 -9.23
N GLU A 336 -5.31 26.06 -8.42
CA GLU A 336 -5.22 26.37 -6.99
C GLU A 336 -4.59 25.22 -6.20
N ILE A 337 -5.03 23.97 -6.43
CA ILE A 337 -4.42 22.78 -5.82
C ILE A 337 -2.92 22.75 -6.05
N ARG A 338 -2.48 22.88 -7.30
CA ARG A 338 -1.05 22.90 -7.67
C ARG A 338 -0.30 24.05 -7.01
N SER A 339 -0.92 25.23 -6.92
CA SER A 339 -0.30 26.40 -6.29
C SER A 339 -0.14 26.21 -4.78
N ARG A 340 -1.15 25.65 -4.11
CA ARG A 340 -1.11 25.30 -2.68
C ARG A 340 -0.08 24.21 -2.43
N CYS A 341 -0.09 23.13 -3.23
CA CYS A 341 0.88 22.05 -3.10
C CYS A 341 2.32 22.53 -3.39
N THR A 342 2.51 23.55 -4.23
CA THR A 342 3.83 24.16 -4.42
C THR A 342 4.28 24.97 -3.19
N PHE A 343 3.36 25.56 -2.43
CA PHE A 343 3.67 26.51 -1.36
C PHE A 343 3.66 25.90 0.05
N THR A 344 2.78 24.93 0.29
CA THR A 344 2.50 24.29 1.60
C THR A 344 2.33 22.77 1.47
N GLY A 345 2.93 22.18 0.43
CA GLY A 345 2.67 20.81 0.02
C GLY A 345 3.80 20.16 -0.76
N GLY A 346 3.47 19.07 -1.43
CA GLY A 346 4.38 18.34 -2.30
C GLY A 346 3.75 17.11 -2.91
N VAL A 347 4.56 16.39 -3.68
CA VAL A 347 4.22 15.03 -4.12
C VAL A 347 5.32 14.12 -3.60
N GLN A 348 4.94 13.12 -2.81
CA GLN A 348 5.79 12.00 -2.42
C GLN A 348 5.51 10.80 -3.33
N VAL A 349 6.49 9.91 -3.47
CA VAL A 349 6.35 8.68 -4.24
C VAL A 349 6.05 7.55 -3.25
N GLY A 350 4.91 6.89 -3.40
CA GLY A 350 4.58 5.69 -2.65
C GLY A 350 5.29 4.50 -3.30
N ARG A 351 4.85 4.18 -4.52
CA ARG A 351 5.36 3.09 -5.34
C ARG A 351 5.57 3.51 -6.80
N LEU A 352 6.59 2.95 -7.43
CA LEU A 352 6.76 3.01 -8.89
C LEU A 352 6.05 1.82 -9.58
N PRO A 353 5.43 2.02 -10.74
CA PRO A 353 5.59 3.21 -11.57
C PRO A 353 4.62 4.35 -11.25
N GLY A 354 3.57 4.18 -10.45
CA GLY A 354 2.52 5.20 -10.38
C GLY A 354 1.57 5.14 -9.19
N VAL A 355 2.11 5.18 -7.97
CA VAL A 355 1.36 5.57 -6.76
C VAL A 355 2.07 6.74 -6.08
N VAL A 356 1.33 7.80 -5.75
CA VAL A 356 1.85 9.02 -5.13
C VAL A 356 0.97 9.49 -3.98
N GLN A 357 1.56 10.24 -3.06
CA GLN A 357 0.84 11.01 -2.05
C GLN A 357 0.97 12.49 -2.39
N LEU A 358 -0.16 13.17 -2.56
CA LEU A 358 -0.21 14.62 -2.73
C LEU A 358 -0.42 15.29 -1.36
N ASP A 359 0.66 15.79 -0.78
CA ASP A 359 0.66 16.51 0.47
C ASP A 359 0.14 17.94 0.29
N MET A 360 -0.77 18.36 1.16
CA MET A 360 -1.11 19.77 1.29
C MET A 360 -1.66 20.13 2.67
N LEU A 361 -1.40 21.37 3.07
CA LEU A 361 -2.24 22.05 4.06
C LEU A 361 -3.55 22.49 3.40
N ALA A 362 -4.67 21.92 3.84
CA ALA A 362 -6.02 22.27 3.40
C ALA A 362 -6.74 23.14 4.43
N PRO A 363 -7.59 24.10 4.01
CA PRO A 363 -8.41 24.88 4.94
C PRO A 363 -9.35 24.01 5.78
N MET A 364 -9.35 24.19 7.10
CA MET A 364 -10.13 23.35 8.02
C MET A 364 -11.64 23.55 7.88
N ASP A 365 -12.10 24.70 7.39
CA ASP A 365 -13.51 24.96 7.10
C ASP A 365 -14.02 24.09 5.93
N LEU A 366 -13.23 23.93 4.87
CA LEU A 366 -13.55 23.01 3.77
C LEU A 366 -13.54 21.55 4.25
N LEU A 367 -12.59 21.17 5.11
CA LEU A 367 -12.56 19.84 5.71
C LEU A 367 -13.77 19.59 6.63
N GLU A 368 -14.31 20.63 7.27
CA GLU A 368 -15.52 20.56 8.09
C GLU A 368 -16.76 20.37 7.21
N GLU A 369 -16.83 21.06 6.06
CA GLU A 369 -17.88 20.87 5.06
C GLU A 369 -17.89 19.45 4.48
N ARG A 370 -16.73 18.79 4.45
CA ARG A 370 -16.58 17.37 4.08
C ARG A 370 -16.73 16.39 5.24
N GLY A 371 -16.98 16.86 6.45
CA GLY A 371 -17.20 16.01 7.62
C GLY A 371 -15.95 15.27 8.11
N ILE A 372 -14.74 15.72 7.75
CA ILE A 372 -13.47 15.07 8.14
C ILE A 372 -12.56 15.95 9.01
N ALA A 373 -12.92 17.20 9.26
CA ALA A 373 -12.12 18.10 10.10
C ALA A 373 -11.85 17.56 11.51
N HIS A 374 -12.77 16.80 12.12
CA HIS A 374 -12.54 16.20 13.44
C HIS A 374 -11.43 15.13 13.42
N LEU A 375 -11.31 14.37 12.32
CA LEU A 375 -10.23 13.40 12.14
C LEU A 375 -8.88 14.11 12.03
N VAL A 376 -8.83 15.21 11.28
CA VAL A 376 -7.61 16.00 11.11
C VAL A 376 -7.19 16.69 12.42
N ARG A 377 -8.15 17.21 13.19
CA ARG A 377 -7.87 17.76 14.54
C ARG A 377 -7.39 16.69 15.51
N GLU A 378 -8.00 15.50 15.51
CA GLU A 378 -7.57 14.36 16.33
C GLU A 378 -6.15 13.91 15.97
N GLN A 379 -5.80 13.89 14.68
CA GLN A 379 -4.50 13.42 14.20
C GLN A 379 -3.35 14.36 14.56
N TYR A 380 -3.58 15.69 14.53
CA TYR A 380 -2.51 16.70 14.59
C TYR A 380 -2.63 17.68 15.76
N ASP A 381 -3.51 17.40 16.74
CA ASP A 381 -3.74 18.24 17.91
C ASP A 381 -4.02 19.72 17.57
N LEU A 382 -4.86 19.95 16.54
CA LEU A 382 -5.21 21.29 16.02
C LEU A 382 -6.38 21.96 16.76
#